data_AF-A0AAV2HZF2-F1
#
_entry.id   AF-A0AAV2HZF2-F1
#
_cell.length_a   1.000
_cell.length_b   1.000
_cell.length_c   1.000
_cell.angle_alpha   90.00
_cell.angle_beta   90.00
_cell.angle_gamma   90.00
#
_symmetry.space_group_name_H-M   'P 1'
#
loop_
_entity.id
_entity.type
_entity.pdbx_description
1 polymer ?
#
loop_
_entity_poly.entity_id
_entity_poly.type
_entity_poly.pdbx_seq_one_letter_code
_entity_poly.pdbx_strand_id
1 'polypeptide(L)'
;MMNDNARSIVLVFDESLTRIQTVSELLLISCTPRPVFTRPDDLSLSGDTFIKYRDRVIGQLNKMMILSRDIATQVHGKQIHWKQFCQRVQELTTVVIYLSELSAHIAYLIAINIPGSEPAIPGPVANVHQLTQADLDVKFSCTRMKRSKMNDLHPHVLVDLCSSLTKSLTVMTDICRNAAEKISDPNDQ
;
A
#
# COMPACT_ATOMS: atom_id res chain seq x y z
N MET A 1 -31.80 3.94 -2.30
CA MET A 1 -30.70 4.91 -2.49
C MET A 1 -29.85 5.15 -1.24
N MET A 2 -30.39 5.49 -0.05
CA MET A 2 -29.54 5.65 1.17
C MET A 2 -28.84 4.34 1.61
N ASN A 3 -29.50 3.19 1.46
CA ASN A 3 -28.99 1.91 1.96
C ASN A 3 -27.78 1.37 1.17
N ASP A 4 -27.73 1.58 -0.16
CA ASP A 4 -26.61 1.15 -0.99
C ASP A 4 -25.36 2.01 -0.78
N ASN A 5 -25.54 3.31 -0.52
CA ASN A 5 -24.44 4.21 -0.16
C ASN A 5 -23.85 3.85 1.21
N ALA A 6 -24.67 3.58 2.22
CA ALA A 6 -24.20 3.22 3.56
C ALA A 6 -23.29 1.99 3.54
N ARG A 7 -23.67 0.95 2.79
CA ARG A 7 -22.84 -0.26 2.65
C ARG A 7 -21.52 0.03 1.93
N SER A 8 -21.55 0.78 0.83
CA SER A 8 -20.33 1.16 0.10
C SER A 8 -19.36 1.96 0.97
N ILE A 9 -19.87 2.91 1.76
CA ILE A 9 -19.08 3.72 2.69
C ILE A 9 -18.41 2.83 3.73
N VAL A 10 -19.17 1.96 4.41
CA VAL A 10 -18.59 1.06 5.42
C VAL A 10 -17.49 0.20 4.81
N LEU A 11 -17.68 -0.33 3.59
CA LEU A 11 -16.65 -1.12 2.91
C LEU A 11 -15.37 -0.32 2.66
N VAL A 12 -15.49 0.91 2.18
CA VAL A 12 -14.33 1.75 1.89
C VAL A 12 -13.57 2.09 3.17
N PHE A 13 -14.26 2.43 4.25
CA PHE A 13 -13.62 2.77 5.51
C PHE A 13 -12.98 1.55 6.19
N ASP A 14 -13.63 0.39 6.15
CA ASP A 14 -13.11 -0.88 6.66
C ASP A 14 -11.87 -1.33 5.89
N GLU A 15 -11.90 -1.24 4.56
CA GLU A 15 -10.74 -1.48 3.69
C GLU A 15 -9.61 -0.51 4.01
N SER A 16 -9.89 0.79 4.05
CA SER A 16 -8.91 1.83 4.37
C SER A 16 -8.22 1.60 5.71
N LEU A 17 -9.01 1.32 6.75
CA LEU A 17 -8.50 1.05 8.09
C LEU A 17 -7.62 -0.19 8.10
N THR A 18 -8.12 -1.30 7.53
CA THR A 18 -7.40 -2.57 7.49
C THR A 18 -6.08 -2.44 6.76
N ARG A 19 -6.05 -1.74 5.61
CA ARG A 19 -4.80 -1.51 4.86
C ARG A 19 -3.78 -0.72 5.67
N ILE A 20 -4.21 0.38 6.31
CA ILE A 20 -3.32 1.19 7.15
C ILE A 20 -2.78 0.35 8.31
N GLN A 21 -3.63 -0.42 8.98
CA GLN A 21 -3.25 -1.28 10.11
C GLN A 21 -2.23 -2.35 9.68
N THR A 22 -2.53 -3.13 8.65
CA THR A 22 -1.64 -4.21 8.20
C THR A 22 -0.27 -3.68 7.76
N VAL A 23 -0.22 -2.55 7.05
CA VAL A 23 1.06 -1.93 6.67
C VAL A 23 1.82 -1.42 7.89
N SER A 24 1.13 -0.78 8.83
CA SER A 24 1.74 -0.28 10.05
C SER A 24 2.28 -1.41 10.92
N GLU A 25 1.54 -2.52 11.04
CA GLU A 25 1.99 -3.73 11.72
C GLU A 25 3.24 -4.31 11.05
N LEU A 26 3.22 -4.43 9.73
CA LEU A 26 4.34 -4.97 8.97
C LEU A 26 5.60 -4.10 9.08
N LEU A 27 5.46 -2.78 9.01
CA LEU A 27 6.60 -1.87 8.93
C LEU A 27 7.10 -1.37 10.28
N LEU A 28 6.20 -1.18 11.25
CA LEU A 28 6.52 -0.56 12.54
C LEU A 28 6.54 -1.55 13.70
N ILE A 29 5.69 -2.59 13.67
CA ILE A 29 5.51 -3.51 14.80
C ILE A 29 6.37 -4.77 14.64
N SER A 30 6.67 -5.19 13.41
CA SER A 30 7.51 -6.38 13.16
C SER A 30 8.96 -6.24 13.68
N CYS A 31 9.42 -5.01 13.95
CA CYS A 31 10.76 -4.66 14.45
C CYS A 31 11.94 -5.27 13.66
N THR A 32 11.70 -5.83 12.47
CA THR A 32 12.79 -6.32 11.61
C THR A 32 13.23 -5.17 10.69
N PRO A 33 14.47 -4.66 10.83
CA PRO A 33 14.95 -3.59 9.97
C PRO A 33 15.13 -4.16 8.56
N ARG A 34 14.19 -3.86 7.67
CA ARG A 34 14.26 -4.27 6.26
C ARG A 34 13.95 -3.08 5.36
N PRO A 35 14.62 -2.95 4.21
CA PRO A 35 14.30 -1.89 3.27
C PRO A 35 12.93 -2.14 2.64
N VAL A 36 12.06 -1.13 2.66
CA VAL A 36 10.76 -1.16 1.95
C VAL A 36 10.95 -1.10 0.43
N PHE A 37 11.83 -0.20 -0.02
CA PHE A 37 12.21 -0.05 -1.43
C PHE A 37 13.54 -0.78 -1.68
N THR A 38 13.55 -1.70 -2.64
CA THR A 38 14.68 -2.63 -2.85
C THR A 38 15.43 -2.38 -4.16
N ARG A 39 15.15 -1.27 -4.86
CA ARG A 39 15.88 -0.92 -6.09
C ARG A 39 17.29 -0.42 -5.72
N PRO A 40 18.32 -0.67 -6.54
CA PRO A 40 19.69 -0.25 -6.23
C PRO A 40 19.81 1.25 -5.91
N ASP A 41 19.16 2.11 -6.70
CA ASP A 41 19.18 3.57 -6.50
C ASP A 41 18.57 3.99 -5.16
N ASP A 42 17.56 3.25 -4.69
CA ASP A 42 16.84 3.55 -3.44
C ASP A 42 17.67 3.13 -2.21
N LEU A 43 18.58 2.16 -2.35
CA LEU A 43 19.47 1.67 -1.27
C LEU A 43 20.79 2.46 -1.15
N SER A 44 21.06 3.39 -2.06
CA SER A 44 22.32 4.13 -2.08
C SER A 44 22.41 5.14 -0.92
N LEU A 45 23.49 5.06 -0.13
CA LEU A 45 23.76 5.95 1.01
C LEU A 45 24.41 7.27 0.58
N SER A 46 23.79 7.98 -0.37
CA SER A 46 24.27 9.27 -0.86
C SER A 46 23.42 10.43 -0.33
N GLY A 47 24.02 11.63 -0.23
CA GLY A 47 23.29 12.85 0.13
C GLY A 47 22.10 13.13 -0.81
N ASP A 48 22.26 12.85 -2.10
CA ASP A 48 21.22 13.01 -3.12
C ASP A 48 20.02 12.09 -2.87
N THR A 49 20.27 10.87 -2.40
CA THR A 49 19.19 9.92 -2.05
C THR A 49 18.39 10.42 -0.85
N PHE A 50 19.05 10.93 0.20
CA PHE A 50 18.34 11.54 1.33
C PHE A 50 17.52 12.78 0.91
N ILE A 51 18.05 13.63 0.02
CA ILE A 51 17.32 14.77 -0.55
C ILE A 51 16.07 14.30 -1.31
N LYS A 52 16.22 13.30 -2.19
CA LYS A 52 15.11 12.69 -2.94
C LYS A 52 14.02 12.16 -2.01
N TYR A 53 14.38 11.48 -0.92
CA TYR A 53 13.42 10.96 0.06
C TYR A 53 12.76 12.07 0.87
N ARG A 54 13.50 13.10 1.29
CA ARG A 54 12.95 14.29 1.95
C ARG A 54 11.89 14.97 1.06
N ASP A 55 12.21 15.19 -0.21
CA ASP A 55 11.31 15.87 -1.14
C ASP A 55 10.06 15.04 -1.42
N ARG A 56 10.19 13.70 -1.47
CA ARG A 56 9.05 12.77 -1.51
C ARG A 56 8.17 12.90 -0.26
N VAL A 57 8.75 12.94 0.94
CA VAL A 57 7.99 13.12 2.19
C VAL A 57 7.23 14.44 2.20
N ILE A 58 7.88 15.55 1.85
CA ILE A 58 7.25 16.87 1.75
C ILE A 58 6.08 16.84 0.77
N GLY A 59 6.28 16.25 -0.42
CA GLY A 59 5.23 16.10 -1.41
C GLY A 59 4.02 15.31 -0.90
N GLN A 60 4.23 14.27 -0.09
CA GLN A 60 3.15 13.48 0.49
C GLN A 60 2.44 14.17 1.64
N LEU A 61 3.16 14.88 2.51
CA LEU A 61 2.56 15.70 3.56
C LEU A 61 1.65 16.80 2.98
N ASN A 62 2.07 17.45 1.90
CA ASN A 62 1.25 18.43 1.20
C ASN A 62 -0.03 17.81 0.63
N LYS A 63 0.07 16.62 -0.01
CA LYS A 63 -1.10 15.88 -0.51
C LYS A 63 -2.04 15.49 0.63
N MET A 64 -1.50 15.00 1.75
CA MET A 64 -2.27 14.62 2.93
C MET A 64 -3.04 15.82 3.49
N MET A 65 -2.41 16.99 3.58
CA MET A 65 -3.04 18.22 4.04
C MET A 65 -4.21 18.63 3.13
N ILE A 66 -4.01 18.61 1.81
CA ILE A 66 -5.06 18.94 0.82
C ILE A 66 -6.23 17.98 0.95
N LEU A 67 -5.97 16.67 0.93
CA LEU A 67 -7.01 15.65 1.01
C LEU A 67 -7.78 15.72 2.34
N SER A 68 -7.09 15.95 3.46
CA SER A 68 -7.72 16.10 4.76
C SER A 68 -8.64 17.33 4.79
N ARG A 69 -8.20 18.45 4.20
CA ARG A 69 -9.03 19.65 4.06
C ARG A 69 -10.26 19.40 3.19
N ASP A 70 -10.09 18.73 2.07
CA ASP A 70 -11.18 18.43 1.13
C ASP A 70 -12.23 17.51 1.77
N ILE A 71 -11.80 16.47 2.48
CA ILE A 71 -12.67 15.57 3.24
C ILE A 71 -13.42 16.35 4.32
N ALA A 72 -12.71 17.15 5.13
CA ALA A 72 -13.33 17.95 6.18
C ALA A 72 -14.35 18.96 5.61
N THR A 73 -14.04 19.59 4.48
CA THR A 73 -14.95 20.54 3.81
C THR A 73 -16.21 19.85 3.29
N GLN A 74 -16.09 18.63 2.75
CA GLN A 74 -17.24 17.85 2.29
C GLN A 74 -18.14 17.42 3.46
N VAL A 75 -17.57 16.99 4.59
CA VAL A 75 -18.34 16.59 5.78
C VAL A 75 -19.13 17.76 6.37
N HIS A 76 -18.52 18.95 6.42
CA HIS A 76 -19.19 20.16 6.93
C HIS A 76 -20.10 20.84 5.89
N GLY A 77 -20.16 20.33 4.66
CA GLY A 77 -21.04 20.83 3.62
C GLY A 77 -22.51 20.50 3.88
N LYS A 78 -23.42 21.23 3.22
CA LYS A 78 -24.87 20.98 3.32
C LYS A 78 -25.30 19.64 2.71
N GLN A 79 -24.51 19.09 1.78
CA GLN A 79 -24.78 17.83 1.11
C GLN A 79 -23.46 17.10 0.78
N ILE A 80 -23.38 15.83 1.17
CA ILE A 80 -22.20 14.99 0.93
C ILE A 80 -22.37 14.20 -0.37
N HIS A 81 -21.41 14.35 -1.28
CA HIS A 81 -21.30 13.53 -2.48
C HIS A 81 -20.53 12.25 -2.16
N TRP A 82 -21.23 11.25 -1.61
CA TRP A 82 -20.62 10.04 -1.02
C TRP A 82 -19.60 9.31 -1.90
N LYS A 83 -19.82 9.23 -3.22
CA LYS A 83 -18.88 8.60 -4.15
C LYS A 83 -17.53 9.35 -4.19
N GLN A 84 -17.58 10.67 -4.35
CA GLN A 84 -16.38 11.51 -4.36
C GLN A 84 -15.71 11.53 -2.99
N PHE A 85 -16.51 11.56 -1.92
CA PHE A 85 -16.02 11.48 -0.55
C PHE A 85 -15.22 10.19 -0.30
N CYS A 86 -15.78 9.03 -0.66
CA CYS A 86 -15.11 7.75 -0.54
C CYS A 86 -13.82 7.69 -1.36
N GLN A 87 -13.84 8.23 -2.58
CA GLN A 87 -12.64 8.32 -3.40
C GLN A 87 -11.53 9.15 -2.72
N ARG A 88 -11.87 10.28 -2.11
CA ARG A 88 -10.89 11.10 -1.36
C ARG A 88 -10.34 10.36 -0.14
N VAL A 89 -11.15 9.57 0.55
CA VAL A 89 -10.71 8.73 1.67
C VAL A 89 -9.73 7.65 1.19
N GLN A 90 -10.00 6.99 0.05
CA GLN A 90 -9.08 6.00 -0.54
C GLN A 90 -7.76 6.64 -1.00
N GLU A 91 -7.83 7.83 -1.61
CA GLU A 91 -6.64 8.62 -1.96
C GLU A 91 -5.83 8.98 -0.70
N LEU A 92 -6.49 9.45 0.37
CA LEU A 92 -5.82 9.76 1.64
C LEU A 92 -5.17 8.51 2.26
N THR A 93 -5.86 7.37 2.21
CA THR A 93 -5.34 6.08 2.69
C THR A 93 -4.05 5.71 1.96
N THR A 94 -4.03 5.86 0.63
CA THR A 94 -2.85 5.59 -0.20
C THR A 94 -1.69 6.52 0.17
N VAL A 95 -1.97 7.81 0.42
CA VAL A 95 -0.96 8.78 0.85
C VAL A 95 -0.39 8.43 2.21
N VAL A 96 -1.23 8.04 3.18
CA VAL A 96 -0.81 7.66 4.53
C VAL A 96 0.08 6.41 4.48
N ILE A 97 -0.33 5.37 3.76
CA ILE A 97 0.45 4.14 3.57
C ILE A 97 1.82 4.47 2.98
N TYR A 98 1.86 5.23 1.88
CA TYR A 98 3.12 5.58 1.24
C TYR A 98 4.02 6.46 2.11
N LEU A 99 3.44 7.33 2.96
CA LEU A 99 4.20 8.10 3.94
C LEU A 99 4.83 7.19 5.01
N SER A 100 4.11 6.17 5.48
CA SER A 100 4.64 5.15 6.39
C SER A 100 5.76 4.33 5.75
N GLU A 101 5.61 3.95 4.48
CA GLU A 101 6.64 3.27 3.70
C GLU A 101 7.91 4.12 3.55
N LEU A 102 7.76 5.41 3.21
CA LEU A 102 8.87 6.36 3.15
C LEU A 102 9.58 6.47 4.49
N SER A 103 8.82 6.63 5.57
CA SER A 103 9.35 6.80 6.93
C SER A 103 10.13 5.56 7.38
N ALA A 104 9.57 4.37 7.17
CA ALA A 104 10.23 3.11 7.50
C ALA A 104 11.51 2.90 6.68
N HIS A 105 11.49 3.23 5.40
CA HIS A 105 12.67 3.10 4.55
C HIS A 105 13.77 4.11 4.91
N ILE A 106 13.42 5.37 5.18
CA ILE A 106 14.38 6.39 5.62
C ILE A 106 14.99 5.96 6.97
N ALA A 107 14.19 5.45 7.90
CA ALA A 107 14.68 4.93 9.17
C ALA A 107 15.69 3.78 8.96
N TYR A 108 15.41 2.87 8.01
CA TYR A 108 16.36 1.83 7.61
C TYR A 108 17.67 2.42 7.07
N LEU A 109 17.62 3.38 6.13
CA LEU A 109 18.80 4.02 5.56
C LEU A 109 19.65 4.73 6.63
N ILE A 110 19.00 5.41 7.57
CA ILE A 110 19.70 6.06 8.70
C ILE A 110 20.37 5.00 9.58
N ALA A 111 19.67 3.91 9.91
CA ALA A 111 20.21 2.85 10.77
C ALA A 111 21.46 2.21 10.16
N ILE A 112 21.44 1.86 8.87
CA ILE A 112 22.60 1.23 8.22
C ILE A 112 23.77 2.20 7.97
N ASN A 113 23.54 3.51 8.06
CA ASN A 113 24.58 4.52 7.96
C ASN A 113 25.34 4.74 9.28
N ILE A 114 24.88 4.12 10.38
CA ILE A 114 25.55 4.17 11.68
C ILE A 114 26.77 3.22 11.65
N PRO A 115 27.97 3.66 12.05
CA PRO A 115 29.16 2.82 12.09
C PRO A 115 28.94 1.52 12.87
N GLY A 116 29.35 0.40 12.29
CA GLY A 116 29.17 -0.94 12.87
C GLY A 116 27.81 -1.58 12.61
N SER A 117 26.90 -0.90 11.91
CA SER A 117 25.66 -1.51 11.40
C SER A 117 25.91 -2.25 10.09
N GLU A 118 25.18 -3.34 9.88
CA GLU A 118 25.21 -4.09 8.64
C GLU A 118 23.85 -4.02 7.92
N PRO A 119 23.84 -3.96 6.58
CA PRO A 119 22.60 -3.98 5.83
C PRO A 119 21.87 -5.31 6.02
N ALA A 120 20.53 -5.25 5.98
CA ALA A 120 19.72 -6.44 6.13
C ALA A 120 19.97 -7.42 4.97
N ILE A 121 20.19 -8.69 5.30
CA ILE A 121 20.33 -9.75 4.31
C ILE A 121 18.93 -10.08 3.76
N PRO A 122 18.72 -9.97 2.43
CA PRO A 122 17.43 -10.30 1.84
C PRO A 122 17.17 -11.81 1.98
N GLY A 123 15.97 -12.16 2.43
CA GLY A 123 15.49 -13.55 2.38
C GLY A 123 15.12 -13.96 0.95
N PRO A 124 14.70 -15.21 0.74
CA PRO A 124 14.26 -15.70 -0.58
C PRO A 124 13.12 -14.84 -1.15
N VAL A 125 12.19 -14.44 -0.28
CA VAL A 125 11.19 -13.40 -0.56
C VAL A 125 11.77 -12.04 -0.19
N ALA A 126 12.41 -11.39 -1.17
CA ALA A 126 13.10 -10.12 -0.95
C ALA A 126 12.14 -8.95 -0.64
N ASN A 127 10.88 -9.00 -1.07
CA ASN A 127 9.92 -7.91 -0.90
C ASN A 127 8.61 -8.38 -0.23
N VAL A 128 8.72 -8.74 1.05
CA VAL A 128 7.57 -9.14 1.89
C VAL A 128 6.51 -8.04 1.93
N HIS A 129 6.92 -6.76 1.92
CA HIS A 129 5.99 -5.64 1.88
C HIS A 129 5.11 -5.62 0.62
N GLN A 130 5.72 -5.73 -0.57
CA GLN A 130 4.96 -5.80 -1.82
C GLN A 130 4.07 -7.04 -1.89
N LEU A 131 4.53 -8.17 -1.35
CA LEU A 131 3.73 -9.38 -1.27
C LEU A 131 2.48 -9.18 -0.40
N THR A 132 2.64 -8.57 0.78
CA THR A 132 1.50 -8.27 1.67
C THR A 132 0.52 -7.28 1.04
N GLN A 133 1.00 -6.25 0.33
CA GLN A 133 0.13 -5.33 -0.41
C GLN A 133 -0.66 -6.07 -1.51
N ALA A 134 0.00 -6.95 -2.25
CA ALA A 134 -0.65 -7.73 -3.30
C ALA A 134 -1.70 -8.70 -2.72
N ASP A 135 -1.42 -9.34 -1.57
CA ASP A 135 -2.39 -10.18 -0.85
C ASP A 135 -3.64 -9.37 -0.43
N LEU A 136 -3.45 -8.19 0.16
CA LEU A 136 -4.55 -7.30 0.53
C LEU A 136 -5.39 -6.90 -0.69
N ASP A 137 -4.74 -6.49 -1.78
CA ASP A 137 -5.43 -6.08 -3.01
C ASP A 137 -6.27 -7.25 -3.60
N VAL A 138 -5.76 -8.48 -3.56
CA VAL A 138 -6.51 -9.68 -3.97
C VAL A 138 -7.69 -9.92 -3.02
N LYS A 139 -7.45 -9.89 -1.71
CA LYS A 139 -8.48 -10.11 -0.69
C LYS A 139 -9.64 -9.11 -0.81
N PHE A 140 -9.34 -7.82 -0.99
CA PHE A 140 -10.36 -6.78 -1.16
C PHE A 140 -11.08 -6.89 -2.50
N SER A 141 -10.36 -7.17 -3.58
CA SER A 141 -10.97 -7.39 -4.90
C SER A 141 -11.97 -8.56 -4.89
N CYS A 142 -11.57 -9.69 -4.29
CA CYS A 142 -12.42 -10.86 -4.10
C CYS A 142 -13.60 -10.57 -3.16
N THR A 143 -13.37 -9.83 -2.08
CA THR A 143 -14.43 -9.43 -1.14
C THR A 143 -15.46 -8.53 -1.80
N ARG A 144 -15.01 -7.57 -2.61
CA ARG A 144 -15.87 -6.67 -3.39
C ARG A 144 -16.72 -7.47 -4.38
N MET A 145 -16.10 -8.36 -5.16
CA MET A 145 -16.81 -9.25 -6.08
C MET A 145 -17.85 -10.13 -5.37
N LYS A 146 -17.50 -10.72 -4.23
CA LYS A 146 -18.40 -11.55 -3.41
C LYS A 146 -19.58 -10.77 -2.82
N ARG A 147 -19.38 -9.48 -2.51
CA ARG A 147 -20.40 -8.61 -1.87
C ARG A 147 -21.26 -7.85 -2.87
N SER A 148 -20.85 -7.73 -4.13
CA SER A 148 -21.61 -7.07 -5.20
C SER A 148 -22.85 -7.88 -5.60
N LYS A 149 -23.96 -7.19 -5.89
CA LYS A 149 -25.11 -7.81 -6.55
C LYS A 149 -24.87 -7.84 -8.05
N MET A 150 -25.55 -8.75 -8.76
CA MET A 150 -25.40 -8.90 -10.21
C MET A 150 -25.69 -7.60 -10.99
N ASN A 151 -26.64 -6.79 -10.51
CA ASN A 151 -27.00 -5.50 -11.12
C ASN A 151 -25.96 -4.39 -10.86
N ASP A 152 -25.07 -4.55 -9.87
CA ASP A 152 -24.03 -3.57 -9.52
C ASP A 152 -22.72 -3.85 -10.27
N LEU A 153 -22.57 -5.03 -10.86
CA LEU A 153 -21.40 -5.46 -11.63
C LEU A 153 -21.50 -4.99 -13.09
N HIS A 154 -21.49 -3.66 -13.26
CA HIS A 154 -21.38 -3.09 -14.59
C HIS A 154 -20.05 -3.49 -15.26
N PRO A 155 -20.00 -3.56 -16.61
CA PRO A 155 -18.80 -4.00 -17.34
C PRO A 155 -17.52 -3.27 -16.93
N HIS A 156 -17.59 -1.95 -16.69
CA HIS A 156 -16.43 -1.16 -16.26
C HIS A 156 -15.91 -1.58 -14.88
N VAL A 157 -16.81 -1.89 -13.93
CA VAL A 157 -16.44 -2.35 -12.59
C VAL A 157 -15.75 -3.71 -12.65
N LEU A 158 -16.23 -4.61 -13.52
CA LEU A 158 -15.62 -5.92 -13.73
C LEU A 158 -14.23 -5.80 -14.35
N VAL A 159 -14.06 -4.92 -15.34
CA VAL A 159 -12.73 -4.66 -15.94
C VAL A 159 -11.76 -4.11 -14.90
N ASP A 160 -12.19 -3.14 -14.08
CA ASP A 160 -11.35 -2.58 -13.01
C ASP A 160 -10.93 -3.66 -11.99
N LEU A 161 -11.87 -4.50 -11.57
CA LEU A 161 -11.61 -5.62 -10.65
C LEU A 161 -10.62 -6.63 -11.24
N CYS A 162 -10.86 -7.08 -12.47
CA CYS A 162 -9.99 -8.04 -13.15
C CYS A 162 -8.59 -7.47 -13.40
N SER A 163 -8.49 -6.17 -13.74
CA SER A 163 -7.22 -5.47 -13.91
C SER A 163 -6.45 -5.40 -12.59
N SER A 164 -7.11 -5.05 -11.49
CA SER A 164 -6.50 -5.02 -10.16
C SER A 164 -6.00 -6.41 -9.75
N LEU A 165 -6.84 -7.44 -9.89
CA LEU A 165 -6.47 -8.83 -9.58
C LEU A 165 -5.28 -9.30 -10.42
N THR A 166 -5.30 -9.04 -11.73
CA THR A 166 -4.21 -9.42 -12.63
C THR A 166 -2.91 -8.76 -12.20
N LYS A 167 -2.94 -7.46 -11.90
CA LYS A 167 -1.75 -6.74 -11.43
C LYS A 167 -1.18 -7.33 -10.16
N SER A 168 -2.02 -7.60 -9.16
CA SER A 168 -1.57 -8.16 -7.88
C SER A 168 -1.04 -9.58 -8.02
N LEU A 169 -1.73 -10.43 -8.81
CA LEU A 169 -1.27 -11.80 -9.08
C LEU A 169 0.04 -11.84 -9.87
N THR A 170 0.25 -10.92 -10.81
CA THR A 170 1.54 -10.78 -11.52
C THR A 170 2.65 -10.44 -10.53
N VAL A 171 2.43 -9.49 -9.62
CA VAL A 171 3.40 -9.16 -8.57
C VAL A 171 3.72 -10.38 -7.70
N MET A 172 2.71 -11.11 -7.24
CA MET A 172 2.91 -12.34 -6.45
C MET A 172 3.69 -13.40 -7.24
N THR A 173 3.34 -13.61 -8.51
CA THR A 173 4.00 -14.58 -9.40
C THR A 173 5.47 -14.21 -9.61
N ASP A 174 5.77 -12.94 -9.86
CA ASP A 174 7.14 -12.46 -10.03
C ASP A 174 7.96 -12.65 -8.76
N ILE A 175 7.38 -12.34 -7.59
CA ILE A 175 8.03 -12.55 -6.29
C ILE A 175 8.31 -14.03 -6.05
N CYS A 176 7.33 -14.91 -6.27
CA CYS A 176 7.48 -16.35 -6.08
C CYS A 176 8.51 -16.95 -7.05
N ARG A 177 8.49 -16.54 -8.33
CA ARG A 177 9.47 -16.96 -9.32
C ARG A 177 10.89 -16.58 -8.91
N ASN A 178 11.08 -15.31 -8.50
CA ASN A 178 12.38 -14.84 -8.02
C ASN A 178 12.84 -15.55 -6.73
N ALA A 179 11.91 -16.01 -5.91
CA ALA A 179 12.22 -16.79 -4.71
C ALA A 179 12.64 -18.23 -5.09
N ALA A 180 11.91 -18.89 -5.99
CA ALA A 180 12.23 -20.23 -6.47
C ALA A 180 13.62 -20.32 -7.11
N GLU A 181 14.03 -19.31 -7.88
CA GLU A 181 15.38 -19.22 -8.46
C GLU A 181 16.50 -19.11 -7.41
N LYS A 182 16.19 -18.64 -6.19
CA LYS A 182 17.14 -18.45 -5.10
C LYS A 182 17.17 -19.60 -4.11
N ILE A 183 16.13 -20.44 -4.10
CA ILE A 183 16.04 -21.60 -3.20
C ILE A 183 16.75 -22.78 -3.88
N SER A 184 17.78 -23.30 -3.20
CA SER A 184 18.59 -24.43 -3.67
C SER A 184 18.06 -25.79 -3.20
N ASP A 185 16.99 -25.83 -2.40
CA ASP A 185 16.42 -27.08 -1.86
C ASP A 185 15.29 -27.62 -2.77
N PRO A 186 15.41 -28.85 -3.32
CA PRO A 186 14.44 -29.41 -4.26
C PRO A 186 13.05 -29.69 -3.67
N ASN A 187 12.85 -29.60 -2.35
CA ASN A 187 11.52 -29.73 -1.73
C ASN A 187 10.73 -28.40 -1.68
N ASP A 188 11.38 -27.27 -1.96
CA ASP A 188 10.80 -25.92 -1.92
C ASP A 188 10.72 -25.26 -3.33
N GLN A 189 11.03 -26.03 -4.39
CA GLN A 189 10.88 -25.65 -5.81
C GLN A 189 9.52 -26.10 -6.39
#